data_AF-A0A372DEW4-F1
#
_entry.id   AF-A0A372DEW4-F1
#
_cell.length_a   1.000
_cell.length_b   1.000
_cell.length_c   1.000
_cell.angle_alpha   90.00
_cell.angle_beta   90.00
_cell.angle_gamma   90.00
#
_symmetry.space_group_name_H-M   'P 1'
#
loop_
_entity.id
_entity.type
_entity.pdbx_description
1 polymer ?
#
loop_
_entity_poly.entity_id
_entity_poly.type
_entity_poly.pdbx_seq_one_letter_code
_entity_poly.pdbx_strand_id
1 'polypeptide(L)'
;MSLNYLWRHREDWFFSGNMGIYHITGSNPCIPVVPNAFLSIGVDRRKDRKSRRNYVIWTEDNIPPIFTLELVSHKPGGEYDSKMAIYARLGVLYYVIYNPEFWQRDGHDPFEVYKLVDGAYQRQSGEPCWMPEIGLGIGRDRLIDDPFDREVLTWYDARGQRYRSEAEVERDRAAAERQRAATEAQRAAQAEQRADRLAARLRELGIDPEAGEAVD
;
A
#
# COMPACT_ATOMS: atom_id res chain seq x y z
N MET A 1 -2.20 0.18 -0.57
CA MET A 1 -2.14 1.09 0.60
C MET A 1 -0.96 2.04 0.47
N SER A 2 -1.06 3.31 0.87
CA SER A 2 0.08 4.25 0.76
C SER A 2 1.06 4.08 1.94
N LEU A 3 2.37 4.27 1.68
CA LEU A 3 3.38 4.29 2.75
C LEU A 3 3.11 5.39 3.78
N ASN A 4 2.51 6.50 3.35
CA ASN A 4 2.13 7.61 4.22
C ASN A 4 1.22 7.18 5.38
N TYR A 5 0.38 6.16 5.17
CA TYR A 5 -0.46 5.59 6.21
C TYR A 5 0.28 4.53 7.02
N LEU A 6 0.95 3.57 6.34
CA LEU A 6 1.64 2.45 7.00
C LEU A 6 2.70 2.94 7.99
N TRP A 7 3.42 3.99 7.61
CA TRP A 7 4.49 4.59 8.39
C TRP A 7 4.13 6.01 8.86
N ARG A 8 2.85 6.26 9.15
CA ARG A 8 2.37 7.59 9.58
C ARG A 8 2.99 8.11 10.87
N HIS A 9 3.50 7.22 11.71
CA HIS A 9 4.16 7.54 12.98
C HIS A 9 5.69 7.52 12.90
N ARG A 10 6.22 7.37 11.69
CA ARG A 10 7.65 7.25 11.41
C ARG A 10 8.05 8.48 10.57
N GLU A 11 9.14 9.13 10.95
CA GLU A 11 9.63 10.35 10.29
C GLU A 11 10.94 10.14 9.51
N ASP A 12 11.69 9.07 9.80
CA ASP A 12 12.99 8.73 9.22
C ASP A 12 12.87 7.99 7.86
N TRP A 13 11.95 8.41 7.00
CA TRP A 13 11.83 7.85 5.65
C TRP A 13 11.30 8.86 4.65
N PHE A 14 11.67 8.68 3.39
CA PHE A 14 11.18 9.52 2.30
C PHE A 14 10.85 8.70 1.06
N PHE A 15 9.64 8.85 0.53
CA PHE A 15 9.18 8.23 -0.70
C PHE A 15 8.73 9.28 -1.71
N SER A 16 9.11 9.11 -2.97
CA SER A 16 8.68 10.00 -4.04
C SER A 16 8.60 9.28 -5.38
N GLY A 17 7.84 9.86 -6.30
CA GLY A 17 7.76 9.42 -7.69
C GLY A 17 8.11 10.51 -8.67
N ASN A 18 8.69 10.11 -9.82
CA ASN A 18 9.12 11.00 -10.90
C ASN A 18 10.00 12.19 -10.43
N MET A 19 10.90 11.93 -9.48
CA MET A 19 11.80 12.96 -8.94
C MET A 19 13.26 12.57 -9.17
N GLY A 20 14.05 13.54 -9.62
CA GLY A 20 15.47 13.35 -9.88
C GLY A 20 16.29 13.11 -8.61
N ILE A 21 17.09 12.06 -8.64
CA ILE A 21 18.14 11.76 -7.69
C ILE A 21 19.46 12.28 -8.27
N TYR A 22 20.03 13.30 -7.65
CA TYR A 22 21.33 13.85 -8.01
C TYR A 22 22.43 13.10 -7.28
N HIS A 23 23.42 12.62 -8.04
CA HIS A 23 24.45 11.71 -7.56
C HIS A 23 25.78 11.94 -8.28
N ILE A 24 26.87 11.52 -7.62
CA ILE A 24 28.24 11.70 -8.13
C ILE A 24 28.78 10.46 -8.86
N THR A 25 28.02 9.37 -8.94
CA THR A 25 28.47 8.11 -9.57
C THR A 25 28.39 8.13 -11.11
N GLY A 26 27.72 9.15 -11.68
CA GLY A 26 27.69 9.40 -13.11
C GLY A 26 28.81 10.35 -13.55
N SER A 27 28.98 10.52 -14.87
CA SER A 27 30.00 11.40 -15.43
C SER A 27 29.74 12.90 -15.19
N ASN A 28 28.51 13.28 -14.85
CA ASN A 28 28.12 14.66 -14.55
C ASN A 28 27.10 14.68 -13.40
N PRO A 29 27.42 15.28 -12.23
CA PRO A 29 26.54 15.30 -11.07
C PRO A 29 25.30 16.19 -11.24
N CYS A 30 25.26 17.02 -12.30
CA CYS A 30 24.08 17.82 -12.65
C CYS A 30 23.04 17.03 -13.46
N ILE A 31 23.34 15.80 -13.88
CA ILE A 31 22.41 14.91 -14.59
C ILE A 31 21.86 13.92 -13.58
N PRO A 32 20.60 14.09 -13.12
CA PRO A 32 20.01 13.14 -12.18
C PRO A 32 19.55 11.87 -12.91
N VAL A 33 19.48 10.77 -12.15
CA VAL A 33 18.66 9.62 -12.54
C VAL A 33 17.23 9.84 -12.00
N VAL A 34 16.22 9.54 -12.81
CA VAL A 34 14.81 9.79 -12.46
C VAL A 34 14.05 8.46 -12.45
N PRO A 35 13.85 7.84 -11.27
CA PRO A 35 12.99 6.67 -11.16
C PRO A 35 11.51 7.05 -11.21
N ASN A 36 10.67 6.10 -11.60
CA ASN A 36 9.23 6.27 -11.44
C ASN A 36 8.82 6.35 -9.97
N ALA A 37 9.48 5.59 -9.08
CA ALA A 37 9.41 5.82 -7.64
C ALA A 37 10.68 5.37 -6.91
N PHE A 38 10.93 5.92 -5.73
CA PHE A 38 11.98 5.46 -4.84
C PHE A 38 11.64 5.67 -3.36
N LEU A 39 12.34 4.94 -2.51
CA LEU A 39 12.26 5.01 -1.06
C LEU A 39 13.67 5.14 -0.45
N SER A 40 13.82 6.07 0.49
CA SER A 40 14.99 6.19 1.37
C SER A 40 14.58 5.99 2.82
N ILE A 41 15.45 5.33 3.59
CA ILE A 41 15.33 5.13 5.05
C ILE A 41 16.45 5.93 5.72
N GLY A 42 16.19 6.54 6.87
CA GLY A 42 17.12 7.44 7.56
C GLY A 42 17.08 8.88 7.04
N VAL A 43 16.11 9.21 6.17
CA VAL A 43 15.96 10.55 5.59
C VAL A 43 14.63 11.15 6.01
N ASP A 44 14.65 12.36 6.54
CA ASP A 44 13.45 13.02 7.04
C ASP A 44 12.36 13.12 5.97
N ARG A 45 11.16 12.66 6.33
CA ARG A 45 9.98 12.67 5.47
C ARG A 45 9.60 14.08 5.00
N ARG A 46 9.87 15.10 5.82
CA ARG A 46 9.57 16.50 5.54
C ARG A 46 10.82 17.35 5.81
N LYS A 47 11.27 18.09 4.79
CA LYS A 47 12.35 19.08 4.94
C LYS A 47 11.70 20.45 5.17
N ASP A 48 11.99 21.09 6.30
CA ASP A 48 11.43 22.41 6.68
C ASP A 48 9.90 22.50 6.63
N ARG A 49 9.20 21.40 6.98
CA ARG A 49 7.73 21.26 6.88
C ARG A 49 7.17 21.43 5.45
N LYS A 50 8.01 21.44 4.41
CA LYS A 50 7.64 21.55 3.00
C LYS A 50 7.90 20.24 2.25
N SER A 51 7.27 20.10 1.09
CA SER A 51 7.56 19.02 0.14
C SER A 51 8.94 19.21 -0.49
N ARG A 52 9.71 18.12 -0.59
CA ARG A 52 11.02 18.09 -1.26
C ARG A 52 10.84 18.27 -2.77
N ARG A 53 11.71 19.06 -3.40
CA ARG A 53 11.69 19.34 -4.86
C ARG A 53 12.64 18.45 -5.66
N ASN A 54 13.70 17.98 -5.03
CA ASN A 54 14.71 17.11 -5.58
C ASN A 54 15.29 16.23 -4.46
N TYR A 55 16.03 15.20 -4.84
CA TYR A 55 16.79 14.37 -3.91
C TYR A 55 18.26 14.49 -4.25
N VAL A 56 19.03 15.17 -3.40
CA VAL A 56 20.45 15.44 -3.63
C VAL A 56 21.25 14.71 -2.57
N ILE A 57 21.89 13.60 -2.95
CA ILE A 57 22.46 12.61 -2.00
C ILE A 57 23.40 13.26 -0.96
N TRP A 58 24.29 14.16 -1.38
CA TRP A 58 25.25 14.81 -0.47
C TRP A 58 24.62 15.84 0.48
N THR A 59 23.36 16.22 0.27
CA THR A 59 22.59 17.05 1.21
C THR A 59 21.70 16.24 2.14
N GLU A 60 21.69 14.91 1.98
CA GLU A 60 20.92 13.93 2.73
C GLU A 60 21.87 12.94 3.40
N ASP A 61 22.96 13.44 3.99
CA ASP A 61 23.99 12.66 4.69
C ASP A 61 24.60 11.50 3.88
N ASN A 62 24.62 11.67 2.54
CA ASN A 62 25.04 10.66 1.58
C ASN A 62 24.22 9.36 1.62
N ILE A 63 22.95 9.44 2.05
CA ILE A 63 22.04 8.30 2.10
C ILE A 63 21.43 8.08 0.69
N PRO A 64 21.76 6.98 0.00
CA PRO A 64 21.09 6.63 -1.25
C PRO A 64 19.68 6.08 -0.96
N PRO A 65 18.78 6.07 -1.96
CA PRO A 65 17.57 5.27 -1.87
C PRO A 65 17.89 3.81 -1.57
N ILE A 66 17.14 3.20 -0.67
CA ILE A 66 17.23 1.76 -0.42
C ILE A 66 16.42 0.97 -1.46
N PHE A 67 15.43 1.60 -2.09
CA PHE A 67 14.54 0.98 -3.07
C PHE A 67 14.25 1.93 -4.23
N THR A 68 14.22 1.41 -5.45
CA THR A 68 13.73 2.09 -6.66
C THR A 68 12.75 1.21 -7.43
N LEU A 69 11.79 1.85 -8.09
CA LEU A 69 10.78 1.25 -8.97
C LEU A 69 10.81 1.94 -10.33
N GLU A 70 10.82 1.13 -11.38
CA GLU A 70 10.65 1.56 -12.76
C GLU A 70 9.45 0.85 -13.38
N LEU A 71 8.65 1.61 -14.13
CA LEU A 71 7.56 1.13 -14.96
C LEU A 71 8.04 1.18 -16.41
N VAL A 72 8.12 0.02 -17.04
CA VAL A 72 8.55 -0.08 -18.43
C VAL A 72 7.46 0.49 -19.33
N SER A 73 7.85 1.45 -20.16
CA SER A 73 6.96 2.09 -21.14
C SER A 73 7.13 1.48 -22.53
N HIS A 74 6.27 1.91 -23.47
CA HIS A 74 6.39 1.51 -24.87
C HIS A 74 7.78 1.81 -25.47
N LYS A 75 8.47 2.87 -25.02
CA LYS A 75 9.87 3.10 -25.37
C LYS A 75 10.74 2.71 -24.17
N PRO A 76 11.57 1.66 -24.27
CA PRO A 76 12.52 1.32 -23.21
C PRO A 76 13.39 2.52 -22.87
N GLY A 77 13.51 2.81 -21.58
CA GLY A 77 14.21 3.96 -21.00
C GLY A 77 15.51 3.59 -20.30
N GLY A 78 16.04 2.39 -20.54
CA GLY A 78 17.28 1.91 -19.96
C GLY A 78 17.10 1.07 -18.69
N GLU A 79 15.87 0.62 -18.39
CA GLU A 79 15.50 -0.02 -17.11
C GLU A 79 16.32 -1.29 -16.85
N TYR A 80 16.60 -2.09 -17.87
CA TYR A 80 17.33 -3.37 -17.75
C TYR A 80 18.85 -3.23 -17.97
N ASP A 81 19.34 -2.03 -18.22
CA ASP A 81 20.69 -1.77 -18.72
C ASP A 81 21.34 -0.58 -17.99
N SER A 82 21.31 0.62 -18.58
CA SER A 82 22.00 1.80 -18.06
C SER A 82 21.49 2.23 -16.67
N LYS A 83 20.18 2.21 -16.43
CA LYS A 83 19.60 2.54 -15.10
C LYS A 83 20.00 1.51 -14.06
N MET A 84 19.93 0.22 -14.40
CA MET A 84 20.37 -0.86 -13.52
C MET A 84 21.82 -0.65 -13.06
N ALA A 85 22.73 -0.35 -14.00
CA ALA A 85 24.13 -0.08 -13.68
C ALA A 85 24.33 1.21 -12.86
N ILE A 86 23.49 2.23 -13.04
CA ILE A 86 23.51 3.45 -12.22
C ILE A 86 23.07 3.13 -10.78
N TYR A 87 21.95 2.43 -10.61
CA TYR A 87 21.41 2.07 -9.30
C TYR A 87 22.33 1.14 -8.51
N ALA A 88 22.97 0.17 -9.18
CA ALA A 88 23.98 -0.68 -8.55
C ALA A 88 25.17 0.14 -8.03
N ARG A 89 25.71 1.07 -8.83
CA ARG A 89 26.79 1.98 -8.41
C ARG A 89 26.37 2.93 -7.29
N LEU A 90 25.10 3.32 -7.25
CA LEU A 90 24.54 4.15 -6.18
C LEU A 90 24.37 3.39 -4.86
N GLY A 91 24.42 2.06 -4.87
CA GLY A 91 24.15 1.25 -3.69
C GLY A 91 22.66 1.07 -3.40
N VAL A 92 21.78 1.24 -4.40
CA VAL A 92 20.34 1.00 -4.20
C VAL A 92 20.13 -0.48 -3.96
N LEU A 93 19.69 -0.83 -2.74
CA LEU A 93 19.63 -2.21 -2.30
C LEU A 93 18.58 -3.03 -3.06
N TYR A 94 17.43 -2.45 -3.33
CA TYR A 94 16.32 -3.11 -4.04
C TYR A 94 15.94 -2.35 -5.30
N TYR A 95 15.95 -3.04 -6.43
CA TYR A 95 15.53 -2.49 -7.71
C TYR A 95 14.37 -3.30 -8.27
N VAL A 96 13.22 -2.65 -8.44
CA VAL A 96 11.99 -3.27 -8.94
C VAL A 96 11.69 -2.75 -10.34
N ILE A 97 11.43 -3.68 -11.25
CA ILE A 97 10.99 -3.37 -12.60
C ILE A 97 9.60 -3.98 -12.80
N TYR A 98 8.66 -3.15 -13.23
CA TYR A 98 7.30 -3.55 -13.53
C TYR A 98 7.02 -3.32 -15.01
N ASN A 99 6.80 -4.42 -15.73
CA ASN A 99 6.61 -4.44 -17.18
C ASN A 99 5.36 -5.24 -17.58
N PRO A 100 4.16 -4.83 -17.14
CA PRO A 100 2.94 -5.61 -17.40
C PRO A 100 2.60 -5.71 -18.89
N GLU A 101 3.00 -4.71 -19.70
CA GLU A 101 2.56 -4.57 -21.09
C GLU A 101 3.59 -5.08 -22.12
N PHE A 102 4.89 -4.97 -21.85
CA PHE A 102 5.93 -5.20 -22.85
C PHE A 102 6.90 -6.33 -22.51
N TRP A 103 6.63 -7.10 -21.45
CA TRP A 103 7.51 -8.18 -20.98
C TRP A 103 7.89 -9.19 -22.07
N GLN A 104 6.94 -9.60 -22.91
CA GLN A 104 7.20 -10.53 -24.03
C GLN A 104 8.14 -9.95 -25.08
N ARG A 105 7.96 -8.65 -25.40
CA ARG A 105 8.80 -7.94 -26.35
C ARG A 105 10.23 -7.83 -25.82
N ASP A 106 10.36 -7.55 -24.53
CA ASP A 106 11.64 -7.28 -23.89
C ASP A 106 12.35 -8.56 -23.44
N GLY A 107 11.67 -9.71 -23.41
CA GLY A 107 12.25 -10.98 -22.95
C GLY A 107 12.41 -11.07 -21.43
N HIS A 108 11.55 -10.38 -20.69
CA HIS A 108 11.56 -10.26 -19.24
C HIS A 108 10.26 -10.79 -18.64
N ASP A 109 10.18 -10.93 -17.32
CA ASP A 109 8.90 -11.20 -16.65
C ASP A 109 8.14 -9.89 -16.36
N PRO A 110 6.80 -9.93 -16.21
CA PRO A 110 6.00 -8.73 -15.93
C PRO A 110 6.38 -8.01 -14.63
N PHE A 111 7.02 -8.71 -13.70
CA PHE A 111 7.45 -8.19 -12.42
C PHE A 111 8.77 -8.83 -12.01
N GLU A 112 9.76 -7.99 -11.75
CA GLU A 112 11.10 -8.42 -11.37
C GLU A 112 11.59 -7.60 -10.19
N VAL A 113 12.13 -8.29 -9.18
CA VAL A 113 12.80 -7.66 -8.03
C VAL A 113 14.24 -8.12 -8.02
N TYR A 114 15.15 -7.16 -7.90
CA TYR A 114 16.57 -7.39 -7.80
C TYR A 114 17.09 -6.89 -6.46
N LYS A 115 17.97 -7.66 -5.82
CA LYS A 115 18.69 -7.27 -4.61
C LYS A 115 20.16 -7.08 -4.92
N LEU A 116 20.74 -5.97 -4.48
CA LEU A 116 22.17 -5.72 -4.62
C LEU A 116 22.95 -6.58 -3.62
N VAL A 117 23.83 -7.43 -4.13
CA VAL A 117 24.70 -8.32 -3.35
C VAL A 117 26.10 -8.23 -3.94
N ASP A 118 27.09 -7.86 -3.11
CA ASP A 118 28.49 -7.71 -3.52
C ASP A 118 28.68 -6.83 -4.78
N GLY A 119 27.87 -5.77 -4.89
CA GLY A 119 27.94 -4.80 -6.00
C GLY A 119 27.23 -5.23 -7.28
N ALA A 120 26.58 -6.40 -7.31
CA ALA A 120 25.82 -6.89 -8.46
C ALA A 120 24.35 -7.17 -8.08
N TYR A 121 23.44 -6.88 -8.99
CA TYR A 121 22.03 -7.21 -8.79
C TYR A 121 21.78 -8.70 -9.01
N GLN A 122 21.17 -9.33 -8.01
CA GLN A 122 20.71 -10.71 -8.07
C GLN A 122 19.19 -10.73 -8.09
N ARG A 123 18.61 -11.41 -9.08
CA ARG A 123 17.16 -11.54 -9.22
C ARG A 123 16.59 -12.34 -8.05
N GLN A 124 15.56 -11.79 -7.41
CA GLN A 124 14.85 -12.42 -6.30
C GLN A 124 13.68 -13.24 -6.83
N SER A 125 13.37 -14.34 -6.14
CA SER A 125 12.23 -15.19 -6.42
C SER A 125 11.09 -14.94 -5.43
N GLY A 126 9.85 -15.10 -5.90
CA GLY A 126 8.66 -15.05 -5.06
C GLY A 126 7.90 -13.73 -5.19
N GLU A 127 6.58 -13.84 -5.08
CA GLU A 127 5.65 -12.73 -5.16
C GLU A 127 4.55 -12.97 -4.10
N PRO A 128 4.46 -12.13 -3.05
CA PRO A 128 5.26 -10.93 -2.82
C PRO A 128 6.73 -11.22 -2.48
N CYS A 129 7.64 -10.38 -2.99
CA CYS A 129 9.05 -10.41 -2.63
C CYS A 129 9.26 -9.66 -1.31
N TRP A 130 9.61 -10.37 -0.24
CA TRP A 130 9.89 -9.79 1.07
C TRP A 130 11.26 -9.10 1.11
N MET A 131 11.29 -7.84 1.56
CA MET A 131 12.52 -7.04 1.68
C MET A 131 12.80 -6.75 3.17
N PRO A 132 13.60 -7.59 3.86
CA PRO A 132 13.76 -7.52 5.31
C PRO A 132 14.34 -6.20 5.82
N GLU A 133 15.23 -5.56 5.08
CA GLU A 133 15.84 -4.26 5.44
C GLU A 133 14.84 -3.10 5.36
N ILE A 134 13.74 -3.28 4.64
CA ILE A 134 12.64 -2.32 4.53
C ILE A 134 11.51 -2.69 5.51
N GLY A 135 11.33 -3.99 5.78
CA GLY A 135 10.21 -4.51 6.56
C GLY A 135 8.90 -4.51 5.78
N LEU A 136 8.97 -4.60 4.45
CA LEU A 136 7.82 -4.67 3.55
C LEU A 136 8.05 -5.71 2.45
N GLY A 137 6.99 -6.38 2.03
CA GLY A 137 6.96 -7.15 0.79
C GLY A 137 6.36 -6.33 -0.35
N ILE A 138 6.75 -6.62 -1.59
CA ILE A 138 6.16 -5.99 -2.78
C ILE A 138 5.73 -7.06 -3.78
N GLY A 139 4.58 -6.85 -4.40
CA GLY A 139 4.03 -7.74 -5.42
C GLY A 139 2.82 -7.13 -6.10
N ARG A 140 2.35 -7.83 -7.12
CA ARG A 140 1.15 -7.52 -7.88
C ARG A 140 -0.07 -8.06 -7.16
N ASP A 141 -1.14 -7.27 -7.18
CA ASP A 141 -2.46 -7.67 -6.74
C ASP A 141 -3.52 -7.08 -7.67
N ARG A 142 -4.75 -7.55 -7.53
CA ARG A 142 -5.93 -6.98 -8.16
C ARG A 142 -6.74 -6.26 -7.10
N LEU A 143 -7.13 -5.02 -7.39
CA LEU A 143 -8.00 -4.29 -6.49
C LEU A 143 -9.38 -4.93 -6.48
N ILE A 144 -9.90 -5.20 -5.29
CA ILE A 144 -11.26 -5.70 -5.09
C ILE A 144 -12.22 -4.62 -5.62
N ASP A 145 -13.18 -5.05 -6.44
CA ASP A 145 -14.21 -4.21 -7.08
C ASP A 145 -13.68 -3.14 -8.06
N ASP A 146 -12.47 -3.30 -8.62
CA ASP A 146 -12.07 -2.49 -9.77
C ASP A 146 -12.87 -2.92 -11.01
N PRO A 147 -13.74 -2.07 -11.58
CA PRO A 147 -14.51 -2.43 -12.78
C PRO A 147 -13.64 -2.72 -14.01
N PHE A 148 -12.35 -2.38 -13.95
CA PHE A 148 -11.39 -2.61 -15.02
C PHE A 148 -10.42 -3.78 -14.73
N ASP A 149 -10.57 -4.47 -13.59
CA ASP A 149 -9.73 -5.62 -13.19
C ASP A 149 -8.22 -5.34 -13.34
N ARG A 150 -7.78 -4.14 -12.95
CA ARG A 150 -6.40 -3.70 -13.16
C ARG A 150 -5.48 -4.34 -12.13
N GLU A 151 -4.35 -4.80 -12.64
CA GLU A 151 -3.21 -5.20 -11.83
C GLU A 151 -2.51 -3.96 -11.25
N VAL A 152 -2.24 -4.00 -9.95
CA VAL A 152 -1.55 -2.93 -9.22
C VAL A 152 -0.41 -3.49 -8.40
N LEU A 153 0.65 -2.69 -8.23
CA LEU A 153 1.67 -3.00 -7.24
C LEU A 153 1.22 -2.55 -5.85
N THR A 154 1.49 -3.39 -4.86
CA THR A 154 1.12 -3.11 -3.46
C THR A 154 2.13 -3.69 -2.48
N TRP A 155 2.03 -3.21 -1.24
CA TRP A 155 2.83 -3.62 -0.12
C TRP A 155 2.18 -4.79 0.64
N TYR A 156 3.02 -5.67 1.17
CA TYR A 156 2.65 -6.85 1.95
C TYR A 156 3.41 -6.88 3.28
N ASP A 157 2.83 -7.52 4.29
CA ASP A 157 3.51 -7.79 5.55
C ASP A 157 4.43 -9.03 5.47
N ALA A 158 5.11 -9.35 6.58
CA ALA A 158 6.04 -10.48 6.66
C ALA A 158 5.37 -11.86 6.50
N ARG A 159 4.04 -11.92 6.57
CA ARG A 159 3.25 -13.15 6.37
C ARG A 159 2.71 -13.26 4.94
N GLY A 160 3.05 -12.30 4.06
CA GLY A 160 2.54 -12.25 2.70
C GLY A 160 1.09 -11.74 2.62
N GLN A 161 0.58 -11.08 3.66
CA GLN A 161 -0.74 -10.47 3.62
C GLN A 161 -0.66 -9.05 3.07
N ARG A 162 -1.47 -8.74 2.06
CA ARG A 162 -1.53 -7.39 1.50
C ARG A 162 -2.00 -6.37 2.53
N TYR A 163 -1.32 -5.22 2.57
CA TYR A 163 -1.85 -4.04 3.25
C TYR A 163 -3.03 -3.44 2.47
N ARG A 164 -4.21 -3.50 3.09
CA ARG A 164 -5.45 -2.90 2.58
C ARG A 164 -5.37 -1.37 2.54
N SER A 165 -5.94 -0.77 1.49
CA SER A 165 -6.08 0.68 1.36
C SER A 165 -7.08 1.25 2.37
N GLU A 166 -7.01 2.56 2.63
CA GLU A 166 -7.97 3.25 3.50
C GLU A 166 -9.41 3.08 3.01
N ALA A 167 -9.64 3.18 1.70
CA ALA A 167 -10.95 3.00 1.11
C ALA A 167 -11.51 1.59 1.33
N GLU A 168 -10.66 0.54 1.28
CA GLU A 168 -11.07 -0.83 1.60
C GLU A 168 -11.43 -0.98 3.08
N VAL A 169 -10.60 -0.43 3.99
CA VAL A 169 -10.85 -0.50 5.43
C VAL A 169 -12.15 0.23 5.80
N GLU A 170 -12.41 1.39 5.22
CA GLU A 170 -13.62 2.17 5.50
C GLU A 170 -14.88 1.49 4.94
N ARG A 171 -14.79 0.88 3.75
CA ARG A 171 -15.89 0.06 3.21
C ARG A 171 -16.24 -1.11 4.12
N ASP A 172 -15.24 -1.86 4.59
CA ASP A 172 -15.47 -2.99 5.49
C ASP A 172 -16.12 -2.55 6.80
N ARG A 173 -15.72 -1.38 7.34
CA ARG A 173 -16.34 -0.79 8.53
C ARG A 173 -17.79 -0.42 8.30
N ALA A 174 -18.08 0.30 7.21
CA ALA A 174 -19.44 0.68 6.85
C ALA A 174 -20.33 -0.55 6.61
N ALA A 175 -19.80 -1.60 5.97
CA ALA A 175 -20.52 -2.85 5.76
C ALA A 175 -20.80 -3.57 7.09
N ALA A 176 -19.81 -3.64 7.99
CA ALA A 176 -19.98 -4.23 9.32
C ALA A 176 -21.00 -3.46 10.18
N GLU A 177 -20.99 -2.13 10.11
CA GLU A 177 -21.96 -1.28 10.81
C GLU A 177 -23.39 -1.49 10.29
N ARG A 178 -23.57 -1.51 8.96
CA ARG A 178 -24.87 -1.82 8.33
C ARG A 178 -25.38 -3.19 8.75
N GLN A 179 -24.51 -4.20 8.78
CA GLN A 179 -24.89 -5.55 9.20
C GLN A 179 -25.33 -5.60 10.67
N ARG A 180 -24.65 -4.86 11.54
CA ARG A 180 -25.03 -4.73 12.96
C ARG A 180 -26.38 -4.05 13.11
N ALA A 181 -26.58 -2.92 12.43
CA ALA A 181 -27.84 -2.18 12.45
C ALA A 181 -29.01 -3.03 11.93
N ALA A 182 -28.81 -3.78 10.84
CA ALA A 182 -29.81 -4.70 10.32
C ALA A 182 -30.16 -5.83 11.31
N THR A 183 -29.15 -6.39 11.98
CA THR A 183 -29.35 -7.43 13.01
C THR A 183 -30.11 -6.90 14.22
N GLU A 184 -29.81 -5.68 14.66
CA GLU A 184 -30.49 -5.03 15.78
C GLU A 184 -31.94 -4.68 15.45
N ALA A 185 -32.19 -4.10 14.27
CA ALA A 185 -33.54 -3.82 13.78
C ALA A 185 -34.39 -5.10 13.71
N GLN A 186 -33.80 -6.21 13.23
CA GLN A 186 -34.49 -7.51 13.19
C GLN A 186 -34.82 -8.02 14.61
N ARG A 187 -33.92 -7.84 15.58
CA ARG A 187 -34.17 -8.24 16.98
C ARG A 187 -35.25 -7.37 17.61
N ALA A 188 -35.23 -6.06 17.39
CA ALA A 188 -36.24 -5.14 17.89
C ALA A 188 -37.63 -5.50 17.34
N ALA A 189 -37.74 -5.70 16.02
CA ALA A 189 -38.99 -6.11 15.38
C ALA A 189 -39.51 -7.47 15.91
N GLN A 190 -38.60 -8.43 16.16
CA GLN A 190 -39.00 -9.70 16.78
C GLN A 190 -39.44 -9.56 18.24
N ALA A 191 -38.84 -8.66 19.00
CA ALA A 191 -39.22 -8.39 20.38
C ALA A 191 -40.60 -7.73 20.44
N GLU A 192 -40.84 -6.73 19.59
CA GLU A 192 -42.13 -6.04 19.43
C GLU A 192 -43.24 -7.04 19.04
N GLN A 193 -43.02 -7.86 18.02
CA GLN A 193 -43.96 -8.92 17.64
C GLN A 193 -44.23 -9.96 18.75
N ARG A 194 -43.28 -10.19 19.67
CA ARG A 194 -43.50 -11.07 20.82
C ARG A 194 -44.29 -10.35 21.91
N ALA A 195 -43.97 -9.10 22.20
CA ALA A 195 -44.69 -8.26 23.15
C ALA A 195 -46.16 -8.12 22.74
N ASP A 196 -46.44 -7.80 21.47
CA ASP A 196 -47.82 -7.68 20.95
C ASP A 196 -48.62 -8.97 21.10
N ARG A 197 -48.00 -10.12 20.79
CA ARG A 197 -48.65 -11.44 20.95
C ARG A 197 -48.94 -11.78 22.40
N LEU A 198 -48.02 -11.44 23.31
CA LEU A 198 -48.22 -11.65 24.73
C LEU A 198 -49.32 -10.73 25.28
N ALA A 199 -49.31 -9.44 24.91
CA ALA A 199 -50.33 -8.47 25.30
C ALA A 199 -51.72 -8.90 24.80
N ALA A 200 -51.84 -9.36 23.55
CA ALA A 200 -53.10 -9.90 23.01
C ALA A 200 -53.60 -11.10 23.84
N ARG A 201 -52.71 -12.03 24.20
CA ARG A 201 -53.05 -13.21 25.00
C ARG A 201 -53.43 -12.87 26.44
N LEU A 202 -52.82 -11.85 27.03
CA LEU A 202 -53.19 -11.34 28.35
C LEU A 202 -54.61 -10.73 28.34
N ARG A 203 -54.94 -9.94 27.30
CA ARG A 203 -56.30 -9.40 27.12
C ARG A 203 -57.35 -10.50 26.96
N GLU A 204 -57.05 -11.57 26.22
CA GLU A 204 -57.95 -12.75 26.11
C GLU A 204 -58.20 -13.43 27.46
N LEU A 205 -57.22 -13.39 28.37
CA LEU A 205 -57.33 -13.91 29.74
C LEU A 205 -57.99 -12.92 30.72
N GLY A 206 -58.41 -11.73 30.26
CA GLY A 206 -59.02 -10.69 31.08
C GLY A 206 -58.04 -9.93 31.97
N ILE A 207 -56.73 -10.04 31.70
CA ILE A 207 -55.67 -9.32 32.42
C ILE A 207 -55.30 -8.09 31.60
N ASP A 208 -55.33 -6.92 32.22
CA ASP A 208 -54.88 -5.68 31.58
C ASP A 208 -53.33 -5.67 31.49
N PRO A 209 -52.75 -5.72 30.28
CA PRO A 209 -51.29 -5.74 30.11
C PRO A 209 -50.61 -4.41 30.47
N GLU A 210 -51.35 -3.31 30.60
CA GLU A 210 -50.81 -1.96 30.90
C GLU A 210 -50.85 -1.61 32.40
N ALA A 211 -51.52 -2.44 33.22
CA ALA A 211 -51.75 -2.15 34.64
C ALA A 211 -50.46 -2.09 35.50
N GLY A 212 -49.31 -2.49 34.94
CA GLY A 212 -47.99 -2.44 35.59
C GLY A 212 -47.09 -1.26 35.22
N GLU A 213 -47.43 -0.44 34.22
CA GLU A 213 -46.58 0.71 33.80
C GLU A 213 -46.85 1.99 34.61
N ALA A 214 -47.81 1.96 35.55
CA ALA A 214 -48.11 3.08 36.43
C ALA A 214 -47.34 3.00 37.77
N VAL A 215 -46.00 3.04 37.76
CA VAL A 215 -45.22 3.45 38.94
C VAL A 215 -43.89 4.14 38.52
N ASP A 216 -43.87 5.45 38.77
CA ASP A 216 -42.76 6.42 38.96
C ASP A 216 -41.66 6.58 37.88
#